data_AF-A0A256ZIK4-F1
#
_entry.id   AF-A0A256ZIK4-F1
#
_cell.length_a   1.000
_cell.length_b   1.000
_cell.length_c   1.000
_cell.angle_alpha   90.00
_cell.angle_beta   90.00
_cell.angle_gamma   90.00
#
_symmetry.space_group_name_H-M   'P 1'
#
loop_
_entity.id
_entity.type
_entity.pdbx_description
1 polymer ?
#
loop_
_entity_poly.entity_id
_entity_poly.type
_entity_poly.pdbx_seq_one_letter_code
_entity_poly.pdbx_strand_id
1 'polypeptide(L)'
;MFFVGDFSEFLALFEIMMIVSSAIALFLVAVLIYYVKFMKKVAESRFVRKSGPRARCPYCRTPVMPGWRYCPSCGREISSLWPRRAQRRQG
;
A
#
# COMPACT_ATOMS: atom_id res chain seq x y z
N MET A 1 -26.36 -19.14 56.03
CA MET A 1 -26.95 -18.69 54.75
C MET A 1 -26.49 -17.26 54.45
N PHE A 2 -25.17 -17.02 54.41
CA PHE A 2 -24.54 -15.70 54.19
C PHE A 2 -23.57 -15.68 53.00
N PHE A 3 -23.36 -16.82 52.32
CA PHE A 3 -22.39 -16.96 51.23
C PHE A 3 -22.97 -16.76 49.82
N VAL A 4 -24.30 -16.62 49.70
CA VAL A 4 -24.98 -16.53 48.40
C VAL A 4 -25.02 -15.09 47.87
N GLY A 5 -24.98 -14.09 48.77
CA GLY A 5 -24.93 -12.66 48.41
C GLY A 5 -23.59 -12.26 47.79
N ASP A 6 -22.49 -12.49 48.50
CA ASP A 6 -21.13 -12.16 48.03
C ASP A 6 -20.80 -12.80 46.67
N PHE A 7 -21.10 -14.09 46.49
CA PHE A 7 -20.76 -14.80 45.25
C PHE A 7 -21.49 -14.24 44.02
N SER A 8 -22.71 -13.74 44.21
CA SER A 8 -23.50 -13.11 43.14
C SER A 8 -22.97 -11.73 42.74
N GLU A 9 -22.49 -10.92 43.68
CA GLU A 9 -21.84 -9.63 43.42
C GLU A 9 -20.48 -9.82 42.74
N PHE A 10 -19.71 -10.82 43.17
CA PHE A 10 -18.45 -11.18 42.51
C PHE A 10 -18.69 -11.57 41.05
N LEU A 11 -19.66 -12.45 40.78
CA LEU A 11 -20.02 -12.85 39.42
C LEU A 11 -20.49 -11.67 38.56
N ALA A 12 -21.28 -10.75 39.13
CA ALA A 12 -21.71 -9.56 38.41
C ALA A 12 -20.52 -8.65 38.02
N LEU A 13 -19.53 -8.47 38.90
CA LEU A 13 -18.32 -7.73 38.58
C LEU A 13 -17.46 -8.44 37.51
N PHE A 14 -17.33 -9.76 37.59
CA PHE A 14 -16.61 -10.55 36.59
C PHE A 14 -17.29 -10.47 35.21
N GLU A 15 -18.61 -10.58 35.16
CA GLU A 15 -19.40 -10.38 33.92
C GLU A 15 -19.17 -8.99 33.33
N ILE A 16 -19.22 -7.93 34.15
CA ILE A 16 -18.96 -6.56 33.70
C ILE A 16 -17.52 -6.40 33.18
N MET A 17 -16.52 -6.99 33.85
CA MET A 17 -15.12 -6.95 33.39
C MET A 17 -14.92 -7.71 32.08
N MET A 18 -15.61 -8.83 31.88
CA MET A 18 -15.59 -9.59 30.63
C MET A 18 -16.25 -8.81 29.49
N ILE A 19 -17.37 -8.15 29.75
CA ILE A 19 -18.05 -7.30 28.77
C ILE A 19 -17.20 -6.07 28.41
N VAL A 20 -16.60 -5.40 29.41
CA VAL A 20 -15.77 -4.21 29.18
C VAL A 20 -14.48 -4.58 28.44
N SER A 21 -13.80 -5.65 28.83
CA SER A 21 -12.57 -6.09 28.15
C SER A 21 -12.84 -6.54 26.70
N SER A 22 -13.94 -7.26 26.45
CA SER A 22 -14.34 -7.64 25.09
C SER A 22 -14.73 -6.42 24.24
N ALA A 23 -15.47 -5.46 24.80
CA ALA A 23 -15.81 -4.21 24.10
C ALA A 23 -14.57 -3.39 23.75
N ILE A 24 -13.61 -3.27 24.68
CA ILE A 24 -12.33 -2.60 24.44
C ILE A 24 -11.54 -3.33 23.34
N ALA A 25 -11.46 -4.66 23.38
CA ALA A 25 -10.77 -5.43 22.36
C ALA A 25 -11.38 -5.22 20.96
N LEU A 26 -12.71 -5.25 20.84
CA LEU A 26 -13.40 -4.98 19.58
C LEU A 26 -13.14 -3.57 19.05
N PHE A 27 -13.14 -2.58 19.94
CA PHE A 27 -12.83 -1.20 19.58
C PHE A 27 -11.39 -1.07 19.06
N LEU A 28 -10.42 -1.65 19.77
CA LEU A 28 -9.01 -1.66 19.36
C LEU A 28 -8.82 -2.35 18.00
N VAL A 29 -9.47 -3.49 17.78
CA VAL A 29 -9.42 -4.20 16.49
C VAL A 29 -10.02 -3.35 15.37
N ALA A 30 -11.17 -2.71 15.59
CA ALA A 30 -11.80 -1.83 14.60
C ALA A 30 -10.90 -0.64 14.26
N VAL A 31 -10.26 -0.04 15.27
CA VAL A 31 -9.29 1.05 15.10
C VAL A 31 -8.08 0.59 14.29
N LEU A 32 -7.51 -0.59 14.58
CA LEU A 32 -6.42 -1.16 13.80
C LEU A 32 -6.82 -1.39 12.34
N ILE A 33 -8.01 -1.95 12.09
CA ILE A 33 -8.53 -2.14 10.74
C ILE A 33 -8.69 -0.79 10.02
N TYR A 34 -9.23 0.21 10.71
CA TYR A 34 -9.38 1.57 10.19
C TYR A 34 -8.02 2.17 9.80
N TYR A 35 -7.03 2.07 10.69
CA TYR A 35 -5.68 2.56 10.43
C TYR A 35 -4.99 1.82 9.28
N VAL A 36 -5.13 0.50 9.18
CA VAL A 36 -4.56 -0.27 8.05
C VAL A 36 -5.21 0.13 6.72
N LYS A 37 -6.53 0.34 6.70
CA LYS A 37 -7.23 0.86 5.51
C LYS A 37 -6.77 2.27 5.15
N PHE A 38 -6.56 3.13 6.15
CA PHE A 38 -6.04 4.47 5.95
C PHE A 38 -4.61 4.43 5.38
N MET A 39 -3.73 3.60 5.94
CA MET A 39 -2.35 3.44 5.47
C MET A 39 -2.29 2.91 4.04
N LYS A 40 -3.16 1.97 3.65
CA LYS A 40 -3.26 1.51 2.25
C LYS A 40 -3.61 2.66 1.29
N LYS A 41 -4.54 3.54 1.67
CA LYS A 41 -4.94 4.70 0.87
C LYS A 41 -3.79 5.72 0.71
N VAL A 42 -2.97 5.88 1.75
CA VAL A 42 -1.81 6.78 1.73
C VAL A 42 -0.62 6.17 0.98
N ALA A 43 -0.37 4.85 1.12
CA ALA A 43 0.72 4.16 0.43
C ALA A 43 0.62 4.25 -1.10
N GLU A 44 -0.59 4.24 -1.64
CA GLU A 44 -0.82 4.39 -3.09
C GLU A 44 -0.41 5.78 -3.63
N SER A 45 -0.35 6.78 -2.75
CA SER A 45 0.00 8.17 -3.12
C SER A 45 1.50 8.49 -3.06
N ARG A 46 2.36 7.59 -2.56
CA ARG A 46 3.82 7.80 -2.54
C ARG A 46 4.57 6.77 -3.37
N PHE A 47 4.97 7.23 -4.56
CA PHE A 47 6.29 6.98 -5.13
C PHE A 47 6.73 5.52 -5.30
N VAL A 48 6.38 4.90 -6.43
CA VAL A 48 7.38 4.37 -7.38
C VAL A 48 6.79 4.52 -8.79
N ARG A 49 7.20 5.55 -9.54
CA ARG A 49 7.12 5.45 -11.00
C ARG A 49 7.97 4.23 -11.36
N LYS A 50 7.36 3.17 -11.92
CA LYS A 50 8.12 2.15 -12.67
C LYS A 50 8.95 2.91 -13.69
N SER A 51 10.22 3.15 -13.38
CA SER A 51 11.17 3.68 -14.33
C SER A 51 11.14 2.70 -15.50
N GLY A 52 10.77 3.23 -16.68
CA GLY A 52 10.59 2.41 -17.87
C GLY A 52 11.82 1.55 -18.14
N PRO A 53 11.67 0.45 -18.90
CA PRO A 53 12.78 -0.45 -19.20
C PRO A 53 13.96 0.38 -19.72
N ARG A 54 15.13 0.26 -19.07
CA ARG A 54 16.40 0.79 -19.58
C ARG A 54 16.67 0.07 -20.89
N ALA A 55 16.23 0.66 -22.00
CA ALA A 55 16.45 0.09 -23.32
C ALA A 55 17.94 0.18 -23.66
N ARG A 56 18.43 -0.73 -24.50
CA ARG A 56 19.76 -0.64 -25.08
C ARG A 56 19.62 -0.22 -26.54
N CYS A 57 20.53 0.63 -27.00
CA CYS A 57 20.56 0.99 -28.42
C CYS A 57 20.80 -0.29 -29.25
N PRO A 58 19.97 -0.60 -30.27
CA PRO A 58 20.13 -1.80 -31.10
C PRO A 58 21.43 -1.78 -31.92
N TYR A 59 22.02 -0.59 -32.12
CA TYR A 59 23.18 -0.42 -32.99
C TYR A 59 24.53 -0.48 -32.26
N CYS A 60 24.65 0.16 -31.08
CA CYS A 60 25.90 0.21 -30.33
C CYS A 60 25.80 -0.46 -28.95
N ARG A 61 24.62 -0.96 -28.58
CA ARG A 61 24.33 -1.62 -27.28
C ARG A 61 24.51 -0.75 -26.04
N THR A 62 24.84 0.53 -26.19
CA THR A 62 24.87 1.50 -25.09
C THR A 62 23.50 1.57 -24.38
N PRO A 63 23.46 1.60 -23.05
CA PRO A 63 22.23 1.83 -22.31
C PRO A 63 21.67 3.21 -22.62
N VAL A 64 20.38 3.27 -22.98
CA VAL A 64 19.69 4.51 -23.33
C VAL A 64 18.50 4.73 -22.41
N MET A 65 18.25 5.98 -22.06
CA MET A 65 17.13 6.35 -21.19
C MET A 65 15.85 6.57 -22.01
N PRO A 66 14.67 6.26 -21.44
CA PRO A 66 13.40 6.54 -22.10
C PRO A 66 13.25 8.06 -22.33
N GLY A 67 12.74 8.42 -23.51
CA GLY A 67 12.55 9.81 -23.94
C GLY A 67 13.68 10.38 -24.82
N TRP A 68 14.80 9.66 -24.95
CA TRP A 68 15.88 10.07 -25.84
C TRP A 68 15.50 9.82 -27.29
N ARG A 69 15.72 10.82 -28.16
CA ARG A 69 15.48 10.70 -29.61
C ARG A 69 16.71 10.13 -30.33
N TYR A 70 17.91 10.44 -29.84
CA TYR A 70 19.18 10.03 -30.44
C TYR A 70 20.07 9.36 -29.40
N CYS A 71 20.90 8.41 -29.82
CA CYS A 71 21.86 7.74 -28.96
C CYS A 71 23.10 8.63 -28.73
N PRO A 72 23.60 8.79 -27.49
CA PRO A 72 24.76 9.65 -27.21
C PRO A 72 26.06 9.06 -27.73
N SER A 73 26.17 7.72 -27.79
CA SER A 73 27.40 7.07 -28.22
C SER A 73 27.53 6.99 -29.73
N CYS A 74 26.43 6.78 -30.45
CA CYS A 74 26.49 6.52 -31.90
C CYS A 74 25.73 7.51 -32.77
N GLY A 75 25.03 8.49 -32.19
CA GLY A 75 24.28 9.52 -32.91
C GLY A 75 23.02 9.04 -33.64
N ARG A 76 22.74 7.74 -33.69
CA ARG A 76 21.57 7.20 -34.38
C ARG A 76 20.26 7.52 -33.67
N GLU A 77 19.22 7.69 -34.47
CA GLU A 77 17.86 7.85 -33.96
C GLU A 77 17.40 6.56 -33.29
N ILE A 78 16.88 6.69 -32.08
CA ILE A 78 16.37 5.62 -31.22
C ILE A 78 14.95 5.93 -30.74
N SER A 79 14.28 6.86 -31.42
CA SER A 79 12.93 7.28 -31.11
C SER A 79 11.96 6.09 -31.17
N SER A 80 12.12 5.19 -32.14
CA SER A 80 11.33 3.96 -32.23
C SER A 80 11.41 3.01 -31.02
N LEU A 81 12.41 3.15 -30.12
CA LEU A 81 12.56 2.30 -28.93
C LEU A 81 11.60 2.67 -27.79
N TRP A 82 11.08 3.90 -27.77
CA TRP A 82 10.03 4.23 -26.81
C TRP A 82 8.68 3.74 -27.35
N PRO A 83 7.78 3.18 -26.53
CA PRO A 83 6.38 3.06 -26.88
C PRO A 83 5.68 4.36 -26.48
N ARG A 84 4.92 5.01 -27.38
CA ARG A 84 4.05 6.15 -27.05
C ARG A 84 2.84 5.73 -26.20
N ARG A 85 3.06 5.08 -25.05
CA ARG A 85 2.01 4.77 -24.08
C ARG A 85 1.72 5.98 -23.17
N ALA A 86 1.47 7.10 -23.81
CA ALA A 86 0.79 8.27 -23.23
C ALA A 86 -0.53 8.59 -23.97
N GLN A 87 -0.95 7.79 -24.96
CA GLN A 87 -2.14 8.05 -25.80
C GLN A 87 -3.23 6.96 -25.68
N ARG A 88 -3.37 6.28 -24.55
CA ARG A 88 -4.53 5.41 -24.25
C ARG A 88 -5.02 5.57 -22.81
N ARG A 89 -5.32 6.82 -22.45
CA ARG A 89 -6.43 7.16 -21.54
C ARG A 89 -7.47 7.95 -22.35
N GLN A 90 -7.84 7.39 -23.50
CA GLN A 90 -9.01 7.80 -24.27
C GLN A 90 -9.99 6.62 -24.13
N GLY A 91 -11.11 6.90 -23.47
CA GLY A 91 -12.08 5.94 -22.94
C GLY A 91 -12.55 6.47 -21.60
#